data_AF-A0A1I9XS81-F1
#
_entry.id   AF-A0A1I9XS81-F1
#
_cell.length_a   1.000
_cell.length_b   1.000
_cell.length_c   1.000
_cell.angle_alpha   90.00
_cell.angle_beta   90.00
_cell.angle_gamma   90.00
#
_symmetry.space_group_name_H-M   'P 1'
#
loop_
_entity.id
_entity.type
_entity.pdbx_description
1 polymer ?
#
loop_
_entity_poly.entity_id
_entity_poly.type
_entity_poly.pdbx_seq_one_letter_code
_entity_poly.pdbx_strand_id
1 'polypeptide(L)'
;MLGLFAFWDRFFLWLFSPRRLLLLMLIMLLLCFGVFVAFDRGSFDNYPALKALKPGMAKENWLIALGILAAATGWIVSSIVTIRNSVKQHTINTLLQTRLSVTYMKQAEHVNDFLIGQGYSSTKPAPITLVTGTPANLVAVDYILNFLEFLAVGIRHGDLHEKVLKDSMRGIVVGLAKTVEEYLDDCRGVKNGKAAHPRVYENLIWLRDRWDH
;
A
#
# COMPACT_ATOMS: atom_id res chain seq x y z
N MET A 1 -12.57 -25.00 -6.31
CA MET A 1 -11.11 -24.90 -6.14
C MET A 1 -10.56 -23.47 -6.23
N LEU A 2 -11.09 -22.57 -7.08
CA LEU A 2 -10.61 -21.18 -7.22
C LEU A 2 -10.72 -20.30 -5.95
N GLY A 3 -11.72 -20.54 -5.08
CA GLY A 3 -11.91 -19.75 -3.86
C GLY A 3 -10.89 -20.02 -2.75
N LEU A 4 -10.35 -21.25 -2.67
CA LEU A 4 -9.36 -21.61 -1.64
C LEU A 4 -8.00 -20.95 -1.96
N PHE A 5 -7.60 -20.95 -3.23
CA PHE A 5 -6.37 -20.32 -3.69
C PHE A 5 -6.39 -18.80 -3.47
N ALA A 6 -7.51 -18.13 -3.77
CA ALA A 6 -7.66 -16.69 -3.52
C ALA A 6 -7.68 -16.33 -2.02
N PHE A 7 -8.19 -17.22 -1.16
CA PHE A 7 -8.12 -17.06 0.29
C PHE A 7 -6.68 -17.20 0.80
N TRP A 8 -5.96 -18.23 0.34
CA TRP A 8 -4.55 -18.43 0.70
C TRP A 8 -3.67 -17.31 0.18
N ASP A 9 -3.87 -16.82 -1.05
CA ASP A 9 -3.12 -15.66 -1.56
C ASP A 9 -3.38 -14.41 -0.71
N ARG A 10 -4.65 -14.11 -0.39
CA ARG A 10 -4.97 -12.96 0.47
C ARG A 10 -4.38 -13.13 1.87
N PHE A 11 -4.42 -14.33 2.43
CA PHE A 11 -3.86 -14.64 3.74
C PHE A 11 -2.33 -14.54 3.75
N PHE A 12 -1.65 -15.09 2.74
CA PHE A 12 -0.20 -15.00 2.58
C PHE A 12 0.23 -13.55 2.34
N LEU A 13 -0.39 -12.83 1.39
CA LEU A 13 -0.11 -11.41 1.19
C LEU A 13 -0.39 -10.57 2.45
N TRP A 14 -1.39 -10.96 3.24
CA TRP A 14 -1.70 -10.32 4.51
C TRP A 14 -0.65 -10.62 5.60
N LEU A 15 -0.22 -11.88 5.74
CA LEU A 15 0.72 -12.34 6.77
C LEU A 15 2.16 -11.92 6.48
N PHE A 16 2.58 -11.93 5.22
CA PHE A 16 3.94 -11.63 4.77
C PHE A 16 4.21 -10.13 4.57
N SER A 17 3.26 -9.25 4.92
CA SER A 17 3.56 -7.83 4.98
C SER A 17 4.69 -7.57 6.00
N PRO A 18 5.85 -7.00 5.60
CA PRO A 18 7.04 -6.93 6.45
C PRO A 18 6.79 -6.28 7.82
N ARG A 19 5.87 -5.32 7.87
CA ARG A 19 5.46 -4.63 9.10
C ARG A 19 4.72 -5.54 10.09
N ARG A 20 3.83 -6.43 9.60
CA ARG A 20 3.07 -7.34 10.46
C ARG A 20 3.93 -8.50 10.95
N LEU A 21 4.86 -8.96 10.11
CA LEU A 21 5.82 -9.99 10.49
C LEU A 21 6.72 -9.50 11.64
N LEU A 22 7.26 -8.27 11.55
CA LEU A 22 8.04 -7.69 12.64
C LEU A 22 7.23 -7.43 13.91
N LEU A 23 5.96 -7.01 13.78
CA LEU A 23 5.06 -6.87 14.93
C LEU A 23 4.79 -8.22 15.60
N LEU A 24 4.57 -9.27 14.80
CA LEU A 24 4.36 -10.64 15.29
C LEU A 24 5.63 -11.16 15.97
N MET A 25 6.82 -10.92 15.41
CA MET A 25 8.08 -11.24 16.05
C MET A 25 8.26 -10.52 17.39
N LEU A 26 7.88 -9.23 17.49
CA LEU A 26 7.92 -8.48 18.74
C LEU A 26 6.97 -9.09 19.79
N ILE A 27 5.72 -9.41 19.39
CA ILE A 27 4.74 -10.03 20.28
C ILE A 27 5.24 -11.41 20.74
N MET A 28 5.78 -12.21 19.82
CA MET A 28 6.32 -13.54 20.13
C MET A 28 7.52 -13.45 21.07
N LEU A 29 8.43 -12.50 20.85
CA LEU A 29 9.58 -12.25 21.73
C LEU A 29 9.10 -11.91 23.16
N LEU A 30 8.15 -10.99 23.29
CA LEU A 30 7.59 -10.61 24.58
C LEU A 30 6.83 -11.76 25.25
N LEU A 31 6.11 -12.57 24.46
CA LEU A 31 5.37 -13.73 24.96
C LEU A 31 6.33 -14.82 25.44
N CYS A 32 7.36 -15.16 24.66
CA CYS A 32 8.40 -16.11 25.06
C CYS A 32 9.12 -15.65 26.33
N PHE A 33 9.45 -14.36 26.42
CA PHE A 33 10.05 -13.79 27.63
C PHE A 33 9.09 -13.85 28.82
N GLY A 34 7.80 -13.55 28.62
CA GLY A 34 6.77 -13.66 29.65
C GLY A 34 6.58 -15.10 30.16
N VAL A 35 6.55 -16.07 29.26
CA VAL A 35 6.50 -17.51 29.59
C VAL A 35 7.74 -17.93 30.36
N PHE A 36 8.92 -17.46 29.93
CA PHE A 36 10.18 -17.72 30.63
C PHE A 36 10.16 -17.15 32.06
N VAL A 37 9.69 -15.92 32.26
CA VAL A 37 9.54 -15.31 33.59
C VAL A 37 8.53 -16.08 34.44
N ALA A 38 7.39 -16.49 33.87
CA ALA A 38 6.38 -17.28 34.56
C ALA A 38 6.92 -18.66 34.96
N PHE A 39 7.75 -19.27 34.12
CA PHE A 39 8.40 -20.54 34.40
C PHE A 39 9.45 -20.43 35.50
N ASP A 40 10.29 -19.38 35.50
CA ASP A 40 11.27 -19.18 36.58
C ASP A 40 10.60 -18.83 37.92
N ARG A 41 9.50 -18.06 37.92
CA ARG A 41 8.79 -17.70 39.16
C ARG A 41 7.74 -18.72 39.61
N GLY A 42 7.33 -19.63 38.74
CA GLY A 42 6.34 -20.66 39.06
C GLY A 42 6.82 -21.60 40.18
N SER A 43 5.89 -21.96 41.07
CA SER A 43 6.07 -23.10 41.97
C SER A 43 5.59 -24.36 41.25
N PHE A 44 6.52 -25.27 40.98
CA PHE A 44 6.27 -26.58 40.38
C PHE A 44 6.46 -27.71 41.39
N ASP A 45 6.14 -27.46 42.66
CA ASP A 45 6.42 -28.40 43.75
C ASP A 45 5.73 -29.76 43.58
N ASN A 46 4.60 -29.79 42.87
CA ASN A 46 3.85 -31.01 42.56
C ASN A 46 4.30 -31.72 41.27
N TYR A 47 5.27 -31.17 40.53
CA TYR A 47 5.72 -31.69 39.23
C TYR A 47 7.24 -31.87 39.21
N PRO A 48 7.77 -33.04 39.64
CA PRO A 48 9.22 -33.24 39.80
C PRO A 48 10.01 -33.08 38.50
N ALA A 49 9.44 -33.47 37.35
CA ALA A 49 10.07 -33.27 36.04
C ALA A 49 10.23 -31.78 35.66
N LEU A 50 9.22 -30.94 35.93
CA LEU A 50 9.26 -29.50 35.64
C LEU A 50 10.15 -28.75 36.64
N LYS A 51 10.16 -29.20 37.91
CA LYS A 51 11.03 -28.67 38.96
C LYS A 51 12.51 -28.87 38.63
N ALA A 52 12.88 -30.01 38.05
CA ALA A 52 14.27 -30.29 37.62
C ALA A 52 14.74 -29.41 36.45
N LEU A 53 13.82 -28.91 35.61
CA LEU A 53 14.11 -28.03 34.47
C LEU A 53 14.13 -26.55 34.84
N LYS A 54 13.87 -26.21 36.10
CA LYS A 54 13.78 -24.82 36.55
C LYS A 54 15.15 -24.13 36.43
N PRO A 55 15.28 -23.00 35.70
CA PRO A 55 16.56 -22.35 35.44
C PRO A 55 17.25 -21.84 36.72
N GLY A 56 16.47 -21.41 37.72
CA GLY A 56 16.99 -20.99 39.02
C GLY A 56 17.94 -19.79 38.90
N MET A 57 17.57 -18.77 38.12
CA MET A 57 18.50 -17.72 37.74
C MET A 57 18.95 -16.85 38.92
N ALA A 58 20.28 -16.67 39.05
CA ALA A 58 20.88 -15.68 39.94
C ALA A 58 20.52 -14.24 39.50
N LYS A 59 20.60 -13.29 40.45
CA LYS A 59 20.26 -11.87 40.21
C LYS A 59 21.09 -11.23 39.08
N GLU A 60 22.34 -11.66 38.92
CA GLU A 60 23.24 -11.16 37.86
C GLU A 60 22.78 -11.60 36.46
N ASN A 61 22.27 -12.82 36.32
CA ASN A 61 21.79 -13.36 35.04
C ASN A 61 20.49 -12.67 34.58
N TRP A 62 19.68 -12.19 35.52
CA TRP A 62 18.50 -11.38 35.22
C TRP A 62 18.85 -10.04 34.55
N LEU A 63 19.95 -9.42 34.95
CA LEU A 63 20.41 -8.18 34.34
C LEU A 63 20.81 -8.40 32.87
N ILE A 64 21.52 -9.51 32.60
CA ILE A 64 21.93 -9.90 31.24
C ILE A 64 20.70 -10.19 30.37
N ALA A 65 19.73 -10.96 30.89
CA ALA A 65 18.52 -11.31 30.16
C ALA A 65 17.70 -10.06 29.75
N LEU A 66 17.59 -9.07 30.65
CA LEU A 66 16.95 -7.79 30.35
C LEU A 66 17.72 -7.00 29.29
N GLY A 67 19.06 -7.02 29.32
CA GLY A 67 19.91 -6.41 28.31
C GLY A 67 19.68 -6.99 26.90
N ILE A 68 19.61 -8.33 26.80
CA ILE A 68 19.33 -9.03 25.54
C ILE A 68 17.93 -8.69 25.03
N LEU A 69 16.93 -8.69 25.92
CA LEU A 69 15.56 -8.32 25.57
C LEU A 69 15.47 -6.89 25.04
N ALA A 70 16.13 -5.95 25.70
CA ALA A 70 16.18 -4.55 25.28
C ALA A 70 16.85 -4.39 23.91
N ALA A 71 17.98 -5.07 23.68
CA ALA A 71 18.67 -5.06 22.40
C ALA A 71 17.81 -5.63 21.26
N ALA A 72 17.19 -6.80 21.47
CA ALA A 72 16.32 -7.43 20.49
C ALA A 72 15.08 -6.57 20.18
N THR A 73 14.46 -6.00 21.21
CA THR A 73 13.32 -5.08 21.06
C THR A 73 13.73 -3.83 20.28
N GLY A 74 14.87 -3.23 20.63
CA GLY A 74 15.42 -2.06 19.93
C GLY A 74 15.67 -2.33 18.45
N TRP A 75 16.21 -3.50 18.11
CA TRP A 75 16.46 -3.89 16.73
C TRP A 75 15.17 -4.10 15.91
N ILE A 76 14.17 -4.75 16.50
CA ILE A 76 12.87 -4.94 15.85
C ILE A 76 12.18 -3.58 15.62
N VAL A 77 12.17 -2.70 16.62
CA VAL A 77 11.58 -1.35 16.49
C VAL A 77 12.32 -0.54 15.42
N SER A 78 13.65 -0.54 15.44
CA SER A 78 14.48 0.13 14.43
C SER A 78 14.21 -0.39 13.02
N SER A 79 14.01 -1.70 12.86
CA SER A 79 13.66 -2.33 11.59
C SER A 79 12.29 -1.90 11.10
N ILE A 80 11.29 -1.81 12.00
CA ILE A 80 9.95 -1.30 11.66
C ILE A 80 10.02 0.14 11.16
N VAL A 81 10.79 1.01 11.84
CA VAL A 81 10.98 2.40 11.45
C VAL A 81 11.68 2.49 10.09
N THR A 82 12.74 1.70 9.90
CA THR A 82 13.49 1.65 8.64
C THR A 82 12.61 1.25 7.46
N ILE A 83 11.76 0.22 7.60
CA ILE A 83 10.82 -0.19 6.55
C ILE A 83 9.82 0.93 6.24
N ARG A 84 9.29 1.62 7.26
CA ARG A 84 8.37 2.75 7.05
C ARG A 84 9.05 3.89 6.28
N ASN A 85 10.29 4.21 6.63
CA ASN A 85 11.06 5.24 5.96
C ASN A 85 11.43 4.85 4.53
N SER A 86 11.86 3.61 4.30
CA SER A 86 12.18 3.10 2.97
C SER A 86 10.99 3.18 2.03
N VAL A 87 9.78 2.77 2.47
CA VAL A 87 8.56 2.88 1.66
C VAL A 87 8.23 4.34 1.33
N LYS A 88 8.35 5.26 2.30
CA LYS A 88 8.13 6.69 2.07
C LYS A 88 9.13 7.25 1.06
N GLN A 89 10.41 6.91 1.22
CA GLN A 89 11.49 7.41 0.40
C GLN A 89 11.38 6.87 -1.04
N HIS A 90 11.06 5.59 -1.19
CA HIS A 90 10.71 5.01 -2.48
C HIS A 90 9.54 5.75 -3.13
N THR A 91 8.44 5.97 -2.39
CA THR A 91 7.26 6.70 -2.89
C THR A 91 7.63 8.10 -3.39
N ILE A 92 8.44 8.84 -2.63
CA ILE A 92 8.91 10.18 -3.02
C ILE A 92 9.77 10.10 -4.28
N ASN A 93 10.71 9.15 -4.35
CA ASN A 93 11.57 8.97 -5.52
C ASN A 93 10.76 8.61 -6.77
N THR A 94 9.81 7.67 -6.66
CA THR A 94 8.90 7.32 -7.75
C THR A 94 8.12 8.55 -8.21
N LEU A 95 7.52 9.31 -7.29
CA LEU A 95 6.76 10.52 -7.61
C LEU A 95 7.62 11.57 -8.32
N LEU A 96 8.84 11.81 -7.82
CA LEU A 96 9.76 12.79 -8.42
C LEU A 96 10.19 12.34 -9.82
N GLN A 97 10.58 11.08 -9.98
CA GLN A 97 11.02 10.54 -11.27
C GLN A 97 9.90 10.55 -12.30
N THR A 98 8.67 10.21 -11.91
CA THR A 98 7.55 10.15 -12.85
C THR A 98 7.04 11.54 -13.22
N ARG A 99 6.93 12.45 -12.25
CA ARG A 99 6.42 13.81 -12.50
C ARG A 99 7.41 14.69 -13.27
N LEU A 100 8.71 14.53 -13.05
CA LEU A 100 9.75 15.29 -13.74
C LEU A 100 10.16 14.66 -15.08
N SER A 101 9.57 13.53 -15.46
CA SER A 101 9.82 12.97 -16.79
C SER A 101 9.33 13.96 -17.84
N VAL A 102 10.22 14.34 -18.77
CA VAL A 102 9.91 15.22 -19.91
C VAL A 102 8.73 14.69 -20.70
N THR A 103 8.60 13.36 -20.83
CA THR A 103 7.46 12.73 -21.49
C THR A 103 6.16 12.96 -20.73
N TYR A 104 6.17 12.83 -19.40
CA TYR A 104 4.98 13.08 -18.58
C TYR A 104 4.57 14.56 -18.66
N MET A 105 5.52 15.48 -18.51
CA MET A 105 5.23 16.92 -18.57
C MET A 105 4.61 17.31 -19.91
N LYS A 106 5.16 16.81 -21.02
CA LYS A 106 4.63 17.07 -22.37
C LYS A 106 3.20 16.53 -22.55
N GLN A 107 2.92 15.31 -22.08
CA GLN A 107 1.58 14.74 -22.18
C GLN A 107 0.60 15.42 -21.22
N ALA A 108 1.04 15.80 -20.03
CA ALA A 108 0.22 16.51 -19.05
C ALA A 108 -0.15 17.92 -19.52
N GLU A 109 0.79 18.64 -20.15
CA GLU A 109 0.53 19.93 -20.80
C GLU A 109 -0.52 19.77 -21.90
N HIS A 110 -0.34 18.78 -22.78
CA HIS A 110 -1.31 18.50 -23.84
C HIS A 110 -2.71 18.19 -23.28
N VAL A 111 -2.80 17.34 -22.25
CA VAL A 111 -4.07 17.01 -21.58
C VAL A 111 -4.72 18.24 -20.96
N ASN A 112 -3.95 19.10 -20.30
CA ASN A 112 -4.47 20.35 -19.74
C ASN A 112 -5.00 21.29 -20.83
N ASP A 113 -4.31 21.41 -21.95
CA ASP A 113 -4.71 22.33 -23.03
C ASP A 113 -6.06 21.96 -23.61
N PHE A 114 -6.29 20.67 -23.93
CA PHE A 114 -7.54 20.27 -24.56
C PHE A 114 -8.68 20.03 -23.57
N LEU A 115 -8.41 19.64 -22.31
CA LEU A 115 -9.44 19.47 -21.29
C LEU A 115 -9.77 20.79 -20.59
N ILE A 116 -8.77 21.37 -19.89
CA ILE A 116 -8.96 22.57 -19.06
C ILE A 116 -9.12 23.80 -19.94
N GLY A 117 -8.38 23.90 -21.05
CA GLY A 117 -8.54 25.00 -22.01
C GLY A 117 -9.94 25.06 -22.63
N GLN A 118 -10.68 23.95 -22.65
CA GLN A 118 -12.07 23.88 -23.08
C GLN A 118 -13.09 23.88 -21.91
N GLY A 119 -12.62 24.08 -20.69
CA GLY A 119 -13.43 24.22 -19.48
C GLY A 119 -13.99 22.89 -18.92
N TYR A 120 -13.44 21.75 -19.32
CA TYR A 120 -13.80 20.46 -18.73
C TYR A 120 -13.07 20.25 -17.40
N SER A 121 -13.77 19.63 -16.45
CA SER A 121 -13.26 19.37 -15.10
C SER A 121 -14.05 18.25 -14.44
N SER A 122 -13.75 17.94 -13.18
CA SER A 122 -14.49 16.92 -12.42
C SER A 122 -15.98 17.23 -12.24
N THR A 123 -16.42 18.49 -12.35
CA THR A 123 -17.83 18.89 -12.29
C THR A 123 -18.48 18.99 -13.66
N LYS A 124 -17.67 18.99 -14.73
CA LYS A 124 -18.11 19.01 -16.12
C LYS A 124 -17.26 18.01 -16.90
N PRO A 125 -17.61 16.70 -16.84
CA PRO A 125 -16.87 15.66 -17.53
C PRO A 125 -16.73 15.94 -19.02
N ALA A 126 -15.60 15.56 -19.59
CA ALA A 126 -15.32 15.67 -21.01
C ALA A 126 -16.04 14.55 -21.77
N PRO A 127 -16.66 14.87 -22.91
CA PRO A 127 -17.26 13.86 -23.76
C PRO A 127 -16.16 12.96 -24.34
N ILE A 128 -16.47 11.68 -24.52
CA ILE A 128 -15.50 10.73 -25.10
C ILE A 128 -14.97 11.16 -26.48
N THR A 129 -15.79 11.85 -27.27
CA THR A 129 -15.42 12.34 -28.61
C THR A 129 -14.29 13.36 -28.57
N LEU A 130 -14.11 14.07 -27.46
CA LEU A 130 -12.98 14.99 -27.29
C LEU A 130 -11.68 14.22 -27.07
N VAL A 131 -11.72 13.19 -26.22
CA VAL A 131 -10.56 12.35 -25.90
C VAL A 131 -10.13 11.52 -27.11
N THR A 132 -11.10 10.92 -27.81
CA THR A 132 -10.86 10.07 -28.99
C THR A 132 -10.78 10.86 -30.30
N GLY A 133 -11.05 12.17 -30.27
CA GLY A 133 -11.17 13.01 -31.47
C GLY A 133 -9.86 13.20 -32.22
N THR A 134 -8.71 13.09 -31.54
CA THR A 134 -7.41 13.05 -32.19
C THR A 134 -6.55 11.91 -31.63
N PRO A 135 -5.67 11.29 -32.43
CA PRO A 135 -4.72 10.29 -31.93
C PRO A 135 -3.79 10.85 -30.84
N ALA A 136 -3.47 12.15 -30.90
CA ALA A 136 -2.61 12.80 -29.91
C ALA A 136 -3.30 12.90 -28.54
N ASN A 137 -4.58 13.31 -28.51
CA ASN A 137 -5.38 13.38 -27.28
C ASN A 137 -5.47 12.00 -26.62
N LEU A 138 -5.77 10.98 -27.42
CA LEU A 138 -5.90 9.59 -26.96
C LEU A 138 -4.59 9.10 -26.33
N VAL A 139 -3.47 9.24 -27.05
CA VAL A 139 -2.15 8.82 -26.56
C VAL A 139 -1.78 9.53 -25.27
N ALA A 140 -2.09 10.83 -25.15
CA ALA A 140 -1.77 11.60 -23.96
C ALA A 140 -2.60 11.16 -22.76
N VAL A 141 -3.92 10.98 -22.94
CA VAL A 141 -4.81 10.50 -21.87
C VAL A 141 -4.42 9.10 -21.44
N ASP A 142 -4.20 8.18 -22.38
CA ASP A 142 -3.76 6.81 -22.05
C ASP A 142 -2.44 6.81 -21.29
N TYR A 143 -1.49 7.66 -21.68
CA TYR A 143 -0.20 7.74 -20.99
C TYR A 143 -0.39 8.16 -19.52
N ILE A 144 -1.21 9.19 -19.27
CA ILE A 144 -1.46 9.67 -17.91
C ILE A 144 -2.29 8.65 -17.12
N LEU A 145 -3.34 8.07 -17.69
CA LEU A 145 -4.18 7.08 -17.01
C LEU A 145 -3.41 5.81 -16.67
N ASN A 146 -2.56 5.30 -17.56
CA ASN A 146 -1.70 4.15 -17.28
C ASN A 146 -0.72 4.44 -16.13
N PHE A 147 -0.20 5.65 -16.06
CA PHE A 147 0.61 6.07 -14.92
C PHE A 147 -0.20 6.07 -13.61
N LEU A 148 -1.42 6.61 -13.61
CA LEU A 148 -2.27 6.63 -12.41
C LEU A 148 -2.73 5.21 -12.01
N GLU A 149 -2.96 4.32 -12.97
CA GLU A 149 -3.22 2.90 -12.73
C GLU A 149 -2.04 2.21 -12.04
N PHE A 150 -0.82 2.43 -12.54
CA PHE A 150 0.40 1.92 -11.90
C PHE A 150 0.56 2.46 -10.47
N LEU A 151 0.31 3.76 -10.26
CA LEU A 151 0.33 4.37 -8.94
C LEU A 151 -0.70 3.71 -8.01
N ALA A 152 -1.92 3.47 -8.52
CA ALA A 152 -2.98 2.82 -7.77
C ALA A 152 -2.62 1.37 -7.38
N VAL A 153 -1.97 0.62 -8.29
CA VAL A 153 -1.43 -0.71 -8.01
C VAL A 153 -0.43 -0.64 -6.86
N GLY A 154 0.55 0.27 -6.91
CA GLY A 154 1.56 0.41 -5.86
C GLY A 154 0.96 0.80 -4.49
N ILE A 155 -0.09 1.61 -4.47
CA ILE A 155 -0.84 1.94 -3.25
C ILE A 155 -1.58 0.71 -2.72
N ARG A 156 -2.28 -0.03 -3.61
CA ARG A 156 -3.10 -1.20 -3.24
C ARG A 156 -2.25 -2.33 -2.63
N HIS A 157 -1.01 -2.49 -3.09
CA HIS A 157 -0.07 -3.48 -2.57
C HIS A 157 0.76 -2.98 -1.37
N GLY A 158 0.66 -1.69 -1.02
CA GLY A 158 1.38 -1.10 0.10
C GLY A 158 2.84 -0.75 -0.17
N ASP A 159 3.28 -0.83 -1.43
CA ASP A 159 4.60 -0.43 -1.91
C ASP A 159 4.75 1.10 -1.95
N LEU A 160 3.62 1.80 -2.05
CA LEU A 160 3.55 3.26 -2.00
C LEU A 160 2.80 3.75 -0.76
N HIS A 161 3.29 4.86 -0.20
CA HIS A 161 2.74 5.46 1.00
C HIS A 161 1.49 6.29 0.69
N GLU A 162 0.31 5.65 0.72
CA GLU A 162 -0.98 6.24 0.35
C GLU A 162 -1.19 7.66 0.88
N LYS A 163 -0.99 7.91 2.19
CA LYS A 163 -1.24 9.23 2.78
C LYS A 163 -0.43 10.36 2.11
N VAL A 164 0.84 10.11 1.80
CA VAL A 164 1.71 11.11 1.16
C VAL A 164 1.22 11.40 -0.26
N LEU A 165 0.77 10.36 -0.97
CA LEU A 165 0.22 10.50 -2.32
C LEU A 165 -1.16 11.18 -2.31
N LYS A 166 -2.05 10.84 -1.37
CA LYS A 166 -3.35 11.50 -1.23
C LYS A 166 -3.17 13.00 -0.93
N ASP A 167 -2.30 13.34 0.00
CA ASP A 167 -2.06 14.74 0.39
C ASP A 167 -1.44 15.58 -0.76
N SER A 168 -0.75 14.96 -1.71
CA SER A 168 -0.06 15.67 -2.81
C SER A 168 -0.76 15.61 -4.17
N MET A 169 -1.46 14.51 -4.47
CA MET A 169 -1.98 14.20 -5.81
C MET A 169 -3.48 13.90 -5.85
N ARG A 170 -4.20 13.92 -4.73
CA ARG A 170 -5.66 13.64 -4.70
C ARG A 170 -6.43 14.43 -5.74
N GLY A 171 -6.20 15.74 -5.82
CA GLY A 171 -6.89 16.62 -6.78
C GLY A 171 -6.65 16.24 -8.23
N ILE A 172 -5.43 15.80 -8.57
CA ILE A 172 -5.07 15.37 -9.93
C ILE A 172 -5.71 14.02 -10.25
N VAL A 173 -5.56 13.04 -9.36
CA VAL A 173 -6.09 11.67 -9.56
C VAL A 173 -7.62 11.69 -9.66
N VAL A 174 -8.30 12.26 -8.66
CA VAL A 174 -9.77 12.30 -8.63
C VAL A 174 -10.30 13.24 -9.70
N GLY A 175 -9.64 14.40 -9.88
CA GLY A 175 -10.03 15.40 -10.86
C GLY A 175 -10.00 14.85 -12.28
N LEU A 176 -8.87 14.26 -12.69
CA LEU A 176 -8.72 13.71 -14.03
C LEU A 176 -9.62 12.50 -14.24
N ALA A 177 -9.64 11.53 -13.31
CA ALA A 177 -10.46 10.33 -13.45
C ALA A 177 -11.97 10.63 -13.59
N LYS A 178 -12.47 11.67 -12.90
CA LYS A 178 -13.85 12.16 -13.09
C LYS A 178 -14.03 12.92 -14.39
N THR A 179 -13.03 13.71 -14.79
CA THR A 179 -13.10 14.48 -16.05
C THR A 179 -13.19 13.55 -17.25
N VAL A 180 -12.48 12.42 -17.26
CA VAL A 180 -12.48 11.45 -18.38
C VAL A 180 -13.32 10.20 -18.10
N GLU A 181 -14.33 10.30 -17.23
CA GLU A 181 -15.14 9.16 -16.80
C GLU A 181 -15.82 8.44 -17.98
N GLU A 182 -16.37 9.18 -18.94
CA GLU A 182 -16.98 8.60 -20.14
C GLU A 182 -15.99 7.76 -20.96
N TYR A 183 -14.73 8.19 -21.04
CA TYR A 183 -13.68 7.44 -21.73
C TYR A 183 -13.32 6.15 -20.98
N LEU A 184 -13.22 6.21 -19.65
CA LEU A 184 -12.96 5.02 -18.81
C LEU A 184 -14.07 3.98 -18.95
N ASP A 185 -15.33 4.41 -19.00
CA ASP A 185 -16.49 3.54 -19.18
C ASP A 185 -16.50 2.87 -20.56
N ASP A 186 -16.12 3.60 -21.61
CA ASP A 186 -15.96 3.05 -22.97
C ASP A 186 -14.83 2.02 -23.05
N CYS A 187 -13.64 2.32 -22.49
CA CYS A 187 -12.54 1.34 -22.41
C CYS A 187 -12.96 0.05 -21.70
N ARG A 188 -13.82 0.16 -20.69
CA ARG A 188 -14.36 -0.97 -19.92
C ARG A 188 -15.56 -1.65 -20.61
N GLY A 189 -16.06 -1.08 -21.70
CA GLY A 189 -17.25 -1.53 -22.40
C GLY A 189 -18.48 -1.56 -21.49
N VAL A 190 -18.66 -0.54 -20.65
CA VAL A 190 -19.77 -0.47 -19.69
C VAL A 190 -21.09 -0.34 -20.45
N LYS A 191 -21.97 -1.34 -20.29
CA LYS A 191 -23.34 -1.31 -20.81
C LYS A 191 -24.29 -1.70 -19.68
N ASN A 192 -25.33 -0.89 -19.46
CA ASN A 192 -26.31 -1.10 -18.38
C ASN A 192 -25.67 -1.33 -16.99
N GLY A 193 -24.62 -0.57 -16.67
CA GLY A 193 -23.90 -0.68 -15.39
C GLY A 193 -23.01 -1.92 -15.24
N LYS A 194 -22.84 -2.74 -16.30
CA LYS A 194 -21.93 -3.89 -16.30
C LYS A 194 -20.77 -3.64 -17.27
N ALA A 195 -19.54 -3.73 -16.76
CA ALA A 195 -18.34 -3.66 -17.57
C ALA A 195 -18.06 -4.99 -18.28
N ALA A 196 -17.87 -4.96 -19.60
CA ALA A 196 -17.37 -6.11 -20.37
C ALA A 196 -15.92 -6.44 -20.02
N HIS A 197 -15.12 -5.42 -19.71
CA HIS A 197 -13.70 -5.54 -19.34
C HIS A 197 -13.44 -4.92 -17.95
N PRO A 198 -13.87 -5.58 -16.86
CA PRO A 198 -13.84 -4.99 -15.52
C PRO A 198 -12.43 -4.74 -14.97
N ARG A 199 -11.41 -5.38 -15.57
CA ARG A 199 -10.00 -5.24 -15.16
C ARG A 199 -9.32 -4.00 -15.72
N VAL A 200 -9.87 -3.40 -16.78
CA VAL A 200 -9.30 -2.20 -17.40
C VAL A 200 -9.49 -1.04 -16.43
N TYR A 201 -8.38 -0.40 -16.04
CA TYR A 201 -8.34 0.68 -15.05
C TYR A 201 -9.03 0.35 -13.71
N GLU A 202 -9.04 -0.93 -13.31
CA GLU A 202 -9.69 -1.36 -12.06
C GLU A 202 -9.08 -0.67 -10.84
N ASN A 203 -7.75 -0.57 -10.78
CA ASN A 203 -7.07 -0.02 -9.62
C ASN A 203 -7.25 1.49 -9.54
N LEU A 204 -7.24 2.20 -10.68
CA LEU A 204 -7.49 3.63 -10.75
C LEU A 204 -8.90 3.97 -10.30
N ILE A 205 -9.92 3.22 -10.73
CA ILE A 205 -11.30 3.43 -10.29
C ILE A 205 -11.45 3.14 -8.79
N TRP A 206 -10.85 2.06 -8.31
CA TRP A 206 -10.77 1.78 -6.87
C TRP A 206 -10.13 2.95 -6.10
N LEU A 207 -9.02 3.51 -6.62
CA LEU A 207 -8.30 4.61 -5.98
C LEU A 207 -9.13 5.89 -5.99
N ARG A 208 -9.78 6.22 -7.11
CA ARG A 208 -10.70 7.35 -7.25
C ARG A 208 -11.79 7.29 -6.19
N ASP A 209 -12.52 6.18 -6.12
CA ASP A 209 -13.65 6.01 -5.20
C ASP A 209 -13.18 6.09 -3.74
N ARG A 210 -12.01 5.52 -3.44
CA ARG A 210 -11.39 5.58 -2.11
C ARG A 210 -10.93 6.99 -1.71
N TRP A 211 -10.53 7.82 -2.66
CA TRP A 211 -10.02 9.18 -2.41
C TRP A 211 -11.09 10.26 -2.54
N ASP A 212 -12.25 9.95 -3.11
CA ASP A 212 -13.33 10.91 -3.30
C ASP A 212 -13.97 11.37 -1.97
N HIS A 213 -13.84 10.55 -0.92
CA HIS A 213 -14.17 10.86 0.48
C HIS A 213 -12.98 11.44 1.25
#